data_AF-A0A8T4DAN2-F1
#
_entry.id   AF-A0A8T4DAN2-F1
#
_cell.length_a   1.000
_cell.length_b   1.000
_cell.length_c   1.000
_cell.angle_alpha   90.00
_cell.angle_beta   90.00
_cell.angle_gamma   90.00
#
_symmetry.space_group_name_H-M   'P 1'
#
loop_
_entity.id
_entity.type
_entity.pdbx_description
1 polymer ?
#
loop_
_entity_poly.entity_id
_entity_poly.type
_entity_poly.pdbx_seq_one_letter_code
_entity_poly.pdbx_strand_id
1 'polypeptide(L)'
;MKRKSLVGLIGVVAISLIVILSGCVEEETPVKVPDTSSSITTTTATTALITKAPSDIALTIDDMPDEWMRCDKESIDEKYWVTFSREIFGTDYLTCEVDKYHNISDAKKAFENQKKYEAEKVKITSVELGDESYGWKYGHQSCVHFRKLNIIVDILFESQYGKPDIEHAKKFGEIVEKKQ
;
A
#
# COMPACT_ATOMS: atom_id res chain seq x y z
N MET A 1 24.90 -12.43 31.50
CA MET A 1 25.30 -11.03 31.22
C MET A 1 24.16 -10.33 30.50
N LYS A 2 23.59 -9.29 31.12
CA LYS A 2 22.39 -8.56 30.64
C LYS A 2 22.84 -7.41 29.72
N ARG A 3 22.33 -7.34 28.50
CA ARG A 3 22.47 -6.14 27.65
C ARG A 3 21.19 -5.31 27.77
N LYS A 4 21.38 -4.06 28.18
CA LYS A 4 20.35 -3.07 28.47
C LYS A 4 19.82 -2.50 27.16
N SER A 5 18.49 -2.41 27.05
CA SER A 5 17.81 -1.74 25.94
C SER A 5 18.02 -0.22 26.05
N LEU A 6 18.33 0.39 24.91
CA LEU A 6 18.61 1.82 24.77
C LEU A 6 17.29 2.57 24.65
N VAL A 7 16.93 3.30 25.71
CA VAL A 7 15.87 4.29 25.71
C VAL A 7 16.46 5.61 25.21
N GLY A 8 15.94 6.15 24.12
CA GLY A 8 16.12 7.54 23.68
C GLY A 8 14.81 7.98 23.02
N LEU A 9 13.92 8.71 23.70
CA LEU A 9 13.95 10.15 24.01
C LEU A 9 13.91 11.01 22.73
N ILE A 10 12.81 11.74 22.55
CA ILE A 10 12.74 13.21 22.38
C ILE A 10 11.27 13.58 22.04
N GLY A 11 10.65 14.38 22.92
CA GLY A 11 9.36 15.02 22.69
C GLY A 11 9.50 16.32 21.89
N VAL A 12 8.48 17.19 22.03
CA VAL A 12 8.28 18.56 21.46
C VAL A 12 7.27 18.53 20.30
N VAL A 13 6.19 19.33 20.22
CA VAL A 13 5.62 20.40 21.05
C VAL A 13 4.15 20.64 20.59
N ALA A 14 3.30 21.11 21.51
CA ALA A 14 1.98 21.65 21.22
C ALA A 14 2.03 23.18 20.97
N ILE A 15 1.43 23.67 19.88
CA ILE A 15 1.08 25.08 19.60
C ILE A 15 -0.18 25.05 18.70
N SER A 16 -1.39 25.27 19.20
CA SER A 16 -2.10 26.54 19.52
C SER A 16 -2.73 27.28 18.32
N LEU A 17 -4.07 27.23 18.31
CA LEU A 17 -5.07 28.30 18.08
C LEU A 17 -5.07 29.21 16.83
N ILE A 18 -6.26 29.20 16.19
CA ILE A 18 -7.11 30.33 15.71
C ILE A 18 -6.61 31.15 14.51
N VAL A 19 -7.44 31.25 13.45
CA VAL A 19 -8.16 32.49 13.04
C VAL A 19 -9.40 32.10 12.21
N ILE A 20 -10.59 32.43 12.73
CA ILE A 20 -11.84 32.61 11.97
C ILE A 20 -11.76 34.00 11.34
N LEU A 21 -11.95 34.10 10.02
CA LEU A 21 -12.27 35.37 9.38
C LEU A 21 -13.60 35.25 8.63
N SER A 22 -14.45 36.20 8.99
CA SER A 22 -15.81 36.48 8.56
C SER A 22 -15.79 37.67 7.60
N GLY A 23 -16.79 37.77 6.71
CA GLY A 23 -17.13 38.96 5.91
C GLY A 23 -16.48 38.97 4.52
N CYS A 24 -17.12 39.41 3.43
CA CYS A 24 -18.29 40.30 3.30
C CYS A 24 -19.13 39.95 2.06
N VAL A 25 -20.40 40.27 2.20
CA VAL A 25 -21.41 40.43 1.14
C VAL A 25 -21.03 41.62 0.25
N GLU A 26 -21.09 41.43 -1.07
CA GLU A 26 -21.38 42.52 -2.00
C GLU A 26 -22.58 42.11 -2.85
N GLU A 27 -23.59 42.97 -2.80
CA GLU A 27 -24.85 42.92 -3.52
C GLU A 27 -24.68 43.75 -4.80
N GLU A 28 -24.75 43.15 -5.98
CA GLU A 28 -25.03 43.87 -7.23
C GLU A 28 -26.09 43.13 -8.04
N THR A 29 -27.07 43.90 -8.51
CA THR A 29 -28.30 43.49 -9.22
C THR A 29 -28.05 43.30 -10.74
N PRO A 30 -28.99 42.67 -11.48
CA PRO A 30 -28.66 41.74 -12.56
C PRO A 30 -28.56 42.38 -13.94
N VAL A 31 -27.55 41.99 -14.72
CA VAL A 31 -27.53 42.16 -16.18
C VAL A 31 -27.83 40.82 -16.84
N LYS A 32 -28.96 40.78 -17.55
CA LYS A 32 -29.46 39.64 -18.33
C LYS A 32 -28.59 39.45 -19.58
N VAL A 33 -27.88 38.33 -19.67
CA VAL A 33 -27.13 37.90 -20.88
C VAL A 33 -27.66 36.52 -21.29
N PRO A 34 -27.81 36.21 -22.60
CA PRO A 34 -28.59 35.07 -23.05
C PRO A 34 -27.96 33.73 -22.70
N ASP A 35 -28.82 32.80 -22.34
CA ASP A 35 -28.52 31.40 -22.05
C ASP A 35 -27.70 30.73 -23.15
N THR A 36 -26.48 30.34 -22.81
CA THR A 36 -25.89 29.08 -23.29
C THR A 36 -25.02 28.53 -22.16
N SER A 37 -25.68 28.16 -21.06
CA SER A 37 -25.07 27.27 -20.08
C SER A 37 -25.07 25.87 -20.70
N SER A 38 -24.01 25.55 -21.44
CA SER A 38 -23.61 24.15 -21.56
C SER A 38 -23.22 23.72 -20.16
N SER A 39 -24.20 23.19 -19.43
CA SER A 39 -23.97 22.43 -18.21
C SER A 39 -23.15 21.21 -18.63
N ILE A 40 -21.83 21.35 -18.64
CA ILE A 40 -20.94 20.21 -18.60
C ILE A 40 -21.18 19.63 -17.22
N THR A 41 -22.12 18.69 -17.16
CA THR A 41 -22.26 17.84 -15.99
C THR A 41 -21.00 17.00 -15.98
N THR A 42 -19.96 17.50 -15.31
CA THR A 42 -18.81 16.68 -14.93
C THR A 42 -19.37 15.67 -13.95
N THR A 43 -19.85 14.54 -14.48
CA THR A 43 -20.17 13.37 -13.68
C THR A 43 -18.83 12.88 -13.17
N THR A 44 -18.41 13.35 -12.00
CA THR A 44 -17.29 12.77 -11.28
C THR A 44 -17.71 11.34 -11.01
N ALA A 45 -17.25 10.41 -11.84
CA ALA A 45 -17.47 9.00 -11.61
C ALA A 45 -16.83 8.70 -10.25
N THR A 46 -17.65 8.49 -9.23
CA THR A 46 -17.17 8.05 -7.94
C THR A 46 -16.63 6.64 -8.13
N THR A 47 -15.31 6.52 -8.25
CA THR A 47 -14.66 5.21 -8.34
C THR A 47 -15.00 4.42 -7.08
N ALA A 48 -15.67 3.29 -7.26
CA ALA A 48 -16.10 2.46 -6.14
C ALA A 48 -14.88 1.89 -5.39
N LEU A 49 -14.96 1.86 -4.06
CA LEU A 49 -13.92 1.27 -3.21
C LEU A 49 -13.94 -0.25 -3.29
N ILE A 50 -12.79 -0.88 -3.02
CA ILE A 50 -12.71 -2.33 -2.81
C ILE A 50 -13.33 -2.66 -1.45
N THR A 51 -14.37 -3.49 -1.47
CA THR A 51 -15.14 -3.86 -0.29
C THR A 51 -14.74 -5.21 0.31
N LYS A 52 -14.04 -6.07 -0.45
CA LYS A 52 -13.52 -7.37 0.03
C LYS A 52 -12.68 -7.21 1.30
N ALA A 53 -12.64 -8.23 2.15
CA ALA A 53 -11.77 -8.22 3.31
C ALA A 53 -10.30 -8.42 2.88
N PRO A 54 -9.32 -7.89 3.63
CA PRO A 54 -7.91 -8.13 3.34
C PRO A 54 -7.54 -9.62 3.19
N SER A 55 -8.15 -10.49 4.01
CA SER A 55 -7.97 -11.94 3.94
C SER A 55 -8.46 -12.60 2.65
N ASP A 56 -9.45 -12.01 1.99
CA ASP A 56 -10.01 -12.54 0.72
C ASP A 56 -9.14 -12.13 -0.48
N ILE A 57 -8.34 -11.08 -0.30
CA ILE A 57 -7.43 -10.54 -1.32
C ILE A 57 -6.06 -11.21 -1.22
N ALA A 58 -5.61 -11.51 0.00
CA ALA A 58 -4.30 -12.08 0.26
C ALA A 58 -4.05 -13.43 -0.43
N LEU A 59 -2.78 -13.82 -0.51
CA LEU A 59 -2.41 -15.17 -0.94
C LEU A 59 -2.94 -16.21 0.05
N THR A 60 -3.32 -17.36 -0.49
CA THR A 60 -3.69 -18.56 0.23
C THR A 60 -2.71 -19.68 -0.14
N ILE A 61 -2.77 -20.80 0.57
CA ILE A 61 -1.90 -21.94 0.23
C ILE A 61 -2.19 -22.49 -1.17
N ASP A 62 -3.42 -22.36 -1.66
CA ASP A 62 -3.83 -22.84 -2.99
C ASP A 62 -3.26 -21.98 -4.13
N ASP A 63 -2.76 -20.78 -3.83
CA ASP A 63 -2.07 -19.91 -4.79
C ASP A 63 -0.57 -20.20 -4.88
N MET A 64 -0.04 -20.99 -3.95
CA MET A 64 1.37 -21.26 -3.85
C MET A 64 1.74 -22.46 -4.74
N PRO A 65 2.94 -22.47 -5.33
CA PRO A 65 3.48 -23.67 -5.96
C PRO A 65 3.54 -24.83 -4.96
N ASP A 66 3.69 -26.05 -5.48
CA ASP A 66 3.97 -27.21 -4.65
C ASP A 66 5.19 -26.97 -3.74
N GLU A 67 5.22 -27.70 -2.61
CA GLU A 67 6.28 -27.64 -1.57
C GLU A 67 6.25 -26.40 -0.67
N TRP A 68 5.43 -25.39 -0.98
CA TRP A 68 5.17 -24.31 -0.04
C TRP A 68 4.25 -24.74 1.09
N MET A 69 4.51 -24.22 2.28
CA MET A 69 3.70 -24.42 3.47
C MET A 69 3.37 -23.07 4.10
N ARG A 70 2.16 -22.94 4.68
CA ARG A 70 1.81 -21.75 5.47
C ARG A 70 2.46 -21.85 6.85
N CYS A 71 3.23 -20.84 7.23
CA CYS A 71 3.91 -20.76 8.53
C CYS A 71 3.10 -19.97 9.55
N ASP A 72 2.64 -18.80 9.15
CA ASP A 72 2.05 -17.83 10.07
C ASP A 72 0.99 -16.97 9.37
N LYS A 73 0.10 -16.38 10.16
CA LYS A 73 -0.86 -15.38 9.71
C LYS A 73 -1.28 -14.47 10.87
N GLU A 74 -1.57 -13.22 10.54
CA GLU A 74 -2.25 -12.28 11.43
C GLU A 74 -3.38 -11.59 10.70
N SER A 75 -4.46 -11.30 11.43
CA SER A 75 -5.65 -10.65 10.89
C SER A 75 -6.15 -9.62 11.89
N ILE A 76 -6.21 -8.38 11.44
CA ILE A 76 -6.86 -7.23 12.06
C ILE A 76 -7.84 -6.69 11.02
N ASP A 77 -8.93 -6.04 11.40
CA ASP A 77 -10.04 -5.69 10.48
C ASP A 77 -9.59 -5.07 9.14
N GLU A 78 -8.61 -4.16 9.20
CA GLU A 78 -8.09 -3.42 8.05
C GLU A 78 -6.76 -3.97 7.53
N LYS A 79 -6.23 -5.05 8.10
CA LYS A 79 -4.91 -5.58 7.76
C LYS A 79 -4.85 -7.10 7.87
N TYR A 80 -4.29 -7.74 6.85
CA TYR A 80 -3.99 -9.16 6.89
C TYR A 80 -2.58 -9.41 6.43
N TRP A 81 -1.83 -10.25 7.15
CA TRP A 81 -0.59 -10.81 6.64
C TRP A 81 -0.60 -12.33 6.73
N VAL A 82 0.15 -12.95 5.82
CA VAL A 82 0.41 -14.38 5.81
C VAL A 82 1.82 -14.65 5.33
N THR A 83 2.47 -15.62 5.96
CA THR A 83 3.81 -16.05 5.61
C THR A 83 3.80 -17.51 5.18
N PHE A 84 4.46 -17.78 4.07
CA PHE A 84 4.72 -19.12 3.55
C PHE A 84 6.21 -19.40 3.55
N SER A 85 6.59 -20.66 3.63
CA SER A 85 7.96 -21.10 3.44
C SER A 85 8.04 -22.35 2.56
N ARG A 86 9.22 -22.58 2.00
CA ARG A 86 9.60 -23.86 1.39
C ARG A 86 11.08 -24.13 1.65
N GLU A 87 11.47 -25.39 1.62
CA GLU A 87 12.87 -25.80 1.75
C GLU A 87 13.37 -26.38 0.42
N ILE A 88 14.43 -25.79 -0.15
CA ILE A 88 15.08 -26.31 -1.35
C ILE A 88 16.57 -26.56 -1.08
N PHE A 89 17.37 -25.49 -0.99
CA PHE A 89 18.79 -25.51 -0.59
C PHE A 89 19.05 -24.72 0.70
N GLY A 90 17.96 -24.27 1.32
CA GLY A 90 17.80 -23.40 2.47
C GLY A 90 16.31 -23.05 2.54
N THR A 91 15.93 -22.17 3.47
CA THR A 91 14.53 -21.75 3.59
C THR A 91 14.27 -20.51 2.73
N ASP A 92 13.31 -20.60 1.82
CA ASP A 92 12.68 -19.44 1.20
C ASP A 92 11.47 -19.05 2.04
N TYR A 93 11.23 -17.74 2.16
CA TYR A 93 10.02 -17.18 2.76
C TYR A 93 9.32 -16.26 1.78
N LEU A 94 7.98 -16.28 1.82
CA LEU A 94 7.14 -15.33 1.13
C LEU A 94 6.15 -14.75 2.14
N THR A 95 6.17 -13.44 2.33
CA THR A 95 5.16 -12.72 3.10
C THR A 95 4.27 -11.95 2.15
N CYS A 96 2.96 -12.12 2.30
CA CYS A 96 1.95 -11.30 1.64
C CYS A 96 1.21 -10.50 2.71
N GLU A 97 1.23 -9.18 2.56
CA GLU A 97 0.53 -8.23 3.41
C GLU A 97 -0.48 -7.45 2.57
N VAL A 98 -1.69 -7.29 3.11
CA VAL A 98 -2.77 -6.53 2.50
C VAL A 98 -3.31 -5.56 3.54
N ASP A 99 -3.19 -4.27 3.26
CA ASP A 99 -3.75 -3.20 4.07
C ASP A 99 -4.94 -2.58 3.32
N LYS A 100 -6.04 -2.40 4.04
CA LYS A 100 -7.26 -1.76 3.54
C LYS A 100 -7.48 -0.44 4.24
N TYR A 101 -7.60 0.61 3.44
CA TYR A 101 -7.86 1.95 3.91
C TYR A 101 -9.33 2.31 3.73
N HIS A 102 -9.78 3.25 4.55
CA HIS A 102 -11.14 3.79 4.49
C HIS A 102 -11.44 4.50 3.17
N ASN A 103 -10.42 5.08 2.51
CA ASN A 103 -10.55 5.80 1.26
C ASN A 103 -9.26 5.74 0.42
N ILE A 104 -9.37 6.13 -0.86
CA ILE A 104 -8.26 6.10 -1.83
C ILE A 104 -7.15 7.09 -1.46
N SER A 105 -7.49 8.25 -0.89
CA SER A 105 -6.52 9.29 -0.54
C SER A 105 -5.57 8.82 0.56
N ASP A 106 -6.09 8.14 1.58
CA ASP A 106 -5.29 7.61 2.68
C ASP A 106 -4.36 6.49 2.20
N ALA A 107 -4.87 5.58 1.36
CA ALA A 107 -4.03 4.55 0.73
C ALA A 107 -2.93 5.19 -0.12
N LYS A 108 -3.25 6.21 -0.93
CA LYS A 108 -2.25 6.90 -1.75
C LYS A 108 -1.17 7.57 -0.91
N LYS A 109 -1.57 8.24 0.18
CA LYS A 109 -0.64 8.87 1.10
C LYS A 109 0.28 7.85 1.78
N ALA A 110 -0.27 6.71 2.21
CA ALA A 110 0.52 5.64 2.82
C ALA A 110 1.53 5.03 1.81
N PHE A 111 1.08 4.77 0.58
CA PHE A 111 1.94 4.27 -0.50
C PHE A 111 3.11 5.22 -0.79
N GLU A 112 2.86 6.52 -0.96
CA GLU A 112 3.92 7.50 -1.24
C GLU A 112 4.89 7.68 -0.07
N ASN A 113 4.40 7.59 1.18
CA ASN A 113 5.27 7.62 2.35
C ASN A 113 6.21 6.40 2.38
N GLN A 114 5.69 5.20 2.13
CA GLN A 114 6.48 3.97 2.10
C GLN A 114 7.49 3.99 0.96
N LYS A 115 7.07 4.42 -0.23
CA LYS A 115 7.94 4.60 -1.40
C LYS A 115 9.10 5.53 -1.12
N LYS A 116 8.85 6.69 -0.49
CA LYS A 116 9.90 7.63 -0.09
C LYS A 116 10.88 7.00 0.88
N TYR A 117 10.36 6.31 1.90
CA TYR A 117 11.15 5.62 2.91
C TYR A 117 12.07 4.54 2.30
N GLU A 118 11.57 3.73 1.38
CA GLU A 118 12.39 2.70 0.74
C GLU A 118 13.39 3.30 -0.27
N ALA A 119 13.02 4.35 -1.00
CA ALA A 119 13.92 5.01 -1.94
C ALA A 119 15.16 5.63 -1.27
N GLU A 120 15.11 5.90 0.05
CA GLU A 120 16.27 6.36 0.82
C GLU A 120 17.31 5.24 1.07
N LYS A 121 16.91 3.97 0.95
CA LYS A 121 17.74 2.81 1.29
C LYS A 121 18.13 1.95 0.09
N VAL A 122 17.21 1.81 -0.86
CA VAL A 122 17.33 0.87 -1.97
C VAL A 122 16.89 1.53 -3.28
N LYS A 123 17.45 1.04 -4.38
CA LYS A 123 16.98 1.43 -5.71
C LYS A 123 15.61 0.78 -5.98
N ILE A 124 14.57 1.61 -6.08
CA ILE A 124 13.23 1.19 -6.48
C ILE A 124 13.06 1.24 -8.01
N THR A 125 12.24 0.35 -8.55
CA THR A 125 11.89 0.27 -9.98
C THR A 125 10.38 0.10 -10.11
N SER A 126 9.72 0.73 -11.08
CA SER A 126 8.28 0.49 -11.29
C SER A 126 8.02 -0.94 -11.81
N VAL A 127 6.91 -1.56 -11.41
CA VAL A 127 6.61 -2.97 -11.73
C VAL A 127 5.25 -3.18 -12.41
N GLU A 128 4.53 -2.10 -12.74
CA GLU A 128 3.29 -2.10 -13.54
C GLU A 128 2.13 -2.93 -12.95
N LEU A 129 2.03 -2.97 -11.62
CA LEU A 129 0.86 -3.49 -10.90
C LEU A 129 0.03 -2.36 -10.29
N GLY A 130 -1.28 -2.60 -10.16
CA GLY A 130 -2.24 -1.69 -9.54
C GLY A 130 -2.39 -0.36 -10.27
N ASP A 131 -2.84 0.65 -9.53
CA ASP A 131 -2.83 2.04 -9.98
C ASP A 131 -1.40 2.60 -9.99
N GLU A 132 -0.57 2.12 -9.06
CA GLU A 132 0.82 2.49 -8.88
C GLU A 132 1.60 1.43 -8.12
N SER A 133 2.87 1.23 -8.48
CA SER A 133 3.71 0.20 -7.88
C SER A 133 5.19 0.47 -8.03
N TYR A 134 5.95 -0.16 -7.14
CA TYR A 134 7.39 -0.30 -7.26
C TYR A 134 7.84 -1.63 -6.67
N GLY A 135 9.03 -2.06 -7.08
CA GLY A 135 9.75 -3.16 -6.48
C GLY A 135 11.19 -2.78 -6.21
N TRP A 136 11.80 -3.52 -5.29
CA TRP A 136 13.20 -3.38 -4.96
C TRP A 136 13.80 -4.75 -4.63
N LYS A 137 15.13 -4.83 -4.66
CA LYS A 137 15.87 -5.98 -4.17
C LYS A 137 17.10 -5.54 -3.40
N TYR A 138 17.38 -6.24 -2.32
CA TYR A 138 18.54 -5.97 -1.46
C TYR A 138 18.96 -7.24 -0.73
N GLY A 139 20.23 -7.61 -0.85
CA GLY A 139 20.78 -8.81 -0.23
C GLY A 139 20.01 -10.08 -0.64
N HIS A 140 19.38 -10.70 0.34
CA HIS A 140 18.62 -11.94 0.23
C HIS A 140 17.10 -11.73 0.05
N GLN A 141 16.69 -10.50 -0.23
CA GLN A 141 15.28 -10.10 -0.29
C GLN A 141 14.94 -9.36 -1.59
N SER A 142 13.72 -9.57 -2.04
CA SER A 142 13.07 -8.77 -3.07
C SER A 142 11.63 -8.48 -2.65
N CYS A 143 11.13 -7.29 -2.97
CA CYS A 143 9.78 -6.87 -2.62
C CYS A 143 9.09 -6.25 -3.83
N VAL A 144 7.77 -6.43 -3.87
CA VAL A 144 6.85 -5.69 -4.72
C VAL A 144 5.77 -5.07 -3.85
N HIS A 145 5.62 -3.75 -3.99
CA HIS A 145 4.65 -2.95 -3.24
C HIS A 145 3.76 -2.22 -4.25
N PHE A 146 2.44 -2.40 -4.15
CA PHE A 146 1.50 -1.76 -5.07
C PHE A 146 0.21 -1.32 -4.40
N ARG A 147 -0.40 -0.27 -4.95
CA ARG A 147 -1.71 0.23 -4.53
C ARG A 147 -2.72 0.04 -5.64
N LYS A 148 -3.93 -0.40 -5.29
CA LYS A 148 -5.11 -0.36 -6.16
C LYS A 148 -6.27 0.22 -5.35
N LEU A 149 -6.78 1.37 -5.76
CA LEU A 149 -7.83 2.09 -5.03
C LEU A 149 -7.46 2.29 -3.55
N ASN A 150 -8.26 1.74 -2.63
CA ASN A 150 -8.05 1.84 -1.18
C ASN A 150 -7.29 0.65 -0.57
N ILE A 151 -6.65 -0.19 -1.38
CA ILE A 151 -5.84 -1.33 -0.92
C ILE A 151 -4.37 -1.10 -1.25
N ILE A 152 -3.50 -1.43 -0.30
CA ILE A 152 -2.07 -1.60 -0.52
C ILE A 152 -1.72 -3.08 -0.33
N VAL A 153 -0.82 -3.56 -1.17
CA VAL A 153 -0.26 -4.92 -1.06
C VAL A 153 1.24 -4.82 -1.03
N ASP A 154 1.84 -5.57 -0.10
CA ASP A 154 3.27 -5.82 -0.04
C ASP A 154 3.52 -7.33 -0.20
N ILE A 155 4.41 -7.67 -1.12
CA ILE A 155 4.91 -9.03 -1.32
C ILE A 155 6.40 -9.02 -1.07
N LEU A 156 6.84 -9.59 0.04
CA LEU A 156 8.24 -9.77 0.37
C LEU A 156 8.64 -11.23 0.10
N PHE A 157 9.65 -11.41 -0.74
CA PHE A 157 10.28 -12.71 -0.98
C PHE A 157 11.69 -12.69 -0.42
N GLU A 158 12.01 -13.64 0.45
CA GLU A 158 13.32 -13.84 1.04
C GLU A 158 13.86 -15.23 0.69
N SER A 159 15.14 -15.31 0.34
CA SER A 159 15.82 -16.58 0.10
C SER A 159 17.15 -16.61 0.83
N GLN A 160 17.25 -17.47 1.84
CA GLN A 160 18.41 -17.54 2.75
C GLN A 160 19.76 -17.63 2.02
N TYR A 161 19.80 -18.37 0.90
CA TYR A 161 21.01 -18.54 0.10
C TYR A 161 20.85 -18.09 -1.36
N GLY A 162 19.65 -17.66 -1.74
CA GLY A 162 19.36 -17.14 -3.07
C GLY A 162 19.72 -15.66 -3.22
N LYS A 163 19.58 -15.19 -4.46
CA LYS A 163 19.66 -13.78 -4.84
C LYS A 163 18.35 -13.40 -5.54
N PRO A 164 17.27 -13.19 -4.78
CA PRO A 164 15.98 -12.97 -5.39
C PRO A 164 15.97 -11.67 -6.20
N ASP A 165 15.39 -11.77 -7.39
CA ASP A 165 14.99 -10.64 -8.21
C ASP A 165 13.54 -10.21 -7.89
N ILE A 166 13.22 -8.94 -8.19
CA ILE A 166 11.88 -8.34 -8.10
C ILE A 166 10.84 -9.23 -8.79
N GLU A 167 11.19 -9.87 -9.90
CA GLU A 167 10.32 -10.78 -10.64
C GLU A 167 9.84 -12.00 -9.83
N HIS A 168 10.53 -12.40 -8.76
CA HIS A 168 10.05 -13.46 -7.89
C HIS A 168 8.85 -12.99 -7.06
N ALA A 169 8.96 -11.82 -6.43
CA ALA A 169 7.85 -11.21 -5.70
C ALA A 169 6.71 -10.78 -6.63
N LYS A 170 7.04 -10.24 -7.82
CA LYS A 170 6.06 -9.75 -8.79
C LYS A 170 5.05 -10.82 -9.21
N LYS A 171 5.50 -12.05 -9.48
CA LYS A 171 4.63 -13.18 -9.85
C LYS A 171 3.50 -13.41 -8.84
N PHE A 172 3.81 -13.27 -7.55
CA PHE A 172 2.80 -13.40 -6.50
C PHE A 172 1.92 -12.14 -6.39
N GLY A 173 2.49 -10.96 -6.62
CA GLY A 173 1.73 -9.72 -6.73
C GLY A 173 0.66 -9.76 -7.83
N GLU A 174 0.98 -10.33 -8.99
CA GLU A 174 0.04 -10.54 -10.10
C GLU A 174 -1.14 -11.46 -9.74
N ILE A 175 -0.93 -12.43 -8.83
CA ILE A 175 -2.00 -13.29 -8.32
C ILE A 175 -2.92 -12.46 -7.41
N VAL A 176 -2.35 -11.69 -6.48
CA VAL A 176 -3.11 -10.86 -5.54
C VAL A 176 -3.91 -9.77 -6.28
N GLU A 177 -3.34 -9.13 -7.29
CA GLU A 177 -4.01 -8.08 -8.06
C GLU A 177 -5.32 -8.58 -8.71
N LYS A 178 -5.35 -9.83 -9.16
CA LYS A 178 -6.54 -10.46 -9.77
C LYS A 178 -7.65 -10.72 -8.75
N LYS A 179 -7.31 -10.77 -7.46
CA LYS A 179 -8.27 -10.98 -6.37
C LYS A 179 -8.93 -9.70 -5.87
N GLN A 180 -8.45 -8.53 -6.30
CA GLN A 180 -8.98 -7.21 -5.93
C GLN A 180 -10.12 -6.80 -6.86
#